data_AF-W2PVZ8-F1
#
_entry.id   AF-W2PVZ8-F1
#
_cell.length_a   1.000
_cell.length_b   1.000
_cell.length_c   1.000
_cell.angle_alpha   90.00
_cell.angle_beta   90.00
_cell.angle_gamma   90.00
#
_symmetry.space_group_name_H-M   'P 1'
#
loop_
_entity.id
_entity.type
_entity.pdbx_description
1 polymer ?
#
loop_
_entity_poly.entity_id
_entity_poly.type
_entity_poly.pdbx_seq_one_letter_code
_entity_poly.pdbx_strand_id
1 'polypeptide(L)'
;MSLVVYTISSLELKITGQGLNADKLRDLLLNCYAHAEASSNSIRSKDSISLDEKREIQRQHAMDPLPEGYMFDGTNYFDFFGGRYEFHPCIAQFIEEYITAVNEDRKATNLKALEERESQQSFVKQLV
;
A
#
# COMPACT_ATOMS: atom_id res chain seq x y z
N MET A 1 -14.25 6.24 54.86
CA MET A 1 -13.06 6.31 53.97
C MET A 1 -13.38 5.47 52.75
N SER A 2 -13.71 6.11 51.63
CA SER A 2 -13.98 5.41 50.37
C SER A 2 -12.66 5.20 49.64
N LEU A 3 -12.23 3.95 49.51
CA LEU A 3 -11.16 3.57 48.60
C LEU A 3 -11.78 3.45 47.20
N VAL A 4 -11.61 4.48 46.37
CA VAL A 4 -11.95 4.37 44.94
C VAL A 4 -10.80 3.59 44.29
N VAL A 5 -11.00 2.29 44.11
CA VAL A 5 -10.10 1.47 43.28
C VAL A 5 -10.46 1.76 41.83
N TYR A 6 -9.58 2.49 41.14
CA TYR A 6 -9.66 2.66 39.70
C TYR A 6 -9.46 1.28 39.06
N THR A 7 -10.53 0.65 38.59
CA THR A 7 -10.42 -0.57 37.77
C THR A 7 -9.97 -0.15 36.38
N ILE A 8 -8.68 -0.31 36.11
CA ILE A 8 -8.13 -0.31 34.76
C ILE A 8 -8.82 -1.47 34.05
N SER A 9 -9.56 -1.21 32.97
CA SER A 9 -10.26 -2.25 32.21
C SER A 9 -9.25 -3.30 31.74
N SER A 10 -9.24 -4.49 32.35
CA SER A 10 -8.36 -5.58 31.94
C SER A 10 -8.96 -6.27 30.72
N LEU A 11 -8.23 -6.27 29.60
CA LEU A 11 -8.56 -7.12 28.46
C LEU A 11 -8.14 -8.56 28.79
N GLU A 12 -9.10 -9.45 28.98
CA GLU A 12 -8.85 -10.87 29.23
C GLU A 12 -9.28 -11.70 28.02
N LEU A 13 -8.36 -12.53 27.50
CA LEU A 13 -8.62 -13.50 26.44
C LEU A 13 -8.62 -14.92 27.02
N LYS A 14 -9.77 -15.59 26.98
CA LYS A 14 -9.92 -16.97 27.46
C LYS A 14 -10.03 -17.95 26.27
N ILE A 15 -9.09 -18.88 26.19
CA ILE A 15 -9.04 -19.91 25.14
C ILE A 15 -9.30 -21.28 25.78
N THR A 16 -10.27 -22.02 25.25
CA THR A 16 -10.65 -23.36 25.74
C THR A 16 -10.62 -24.39 24.61
N GLY A 17 -10.23 -25.62 24.93
CA GLY A 17 -10.05 -26.70 23.95
C GLY A 17 -9.27 -27.88 24.54
N GLN A 18 -9.16 -28.97 23.79
CA GLN A 18 -8.41 -30.17 24.20
C GLN A 18 -7.01 -30.17 23.57
N GLY A 19 -5.98 -30.49 24.36
CA GLY A 19 -4.59 -30.55 23.88
C GLY A 19 -3.94 -29.18 23.64
N LEU A 20 -4.46 -28.11 24.25
CA LEU A 20 -3.86 -26.78 24.18
C LEU A 20 -2.49 -26.76 24.87
N ASN A 21 -1.54 -26.07 24.25
CA ASN A 21 -0.21 -25.84 24.81
C ASN A 21 -0.01 -24.32 24.94
N ALA A 22 0.27 -23.86 26.17
CA ALA A 22 0.35 -22.44 26.50
C ALA A 22 1.50 -21.73 25.77
N ASP A 23 2.66 -22.38 25.66
CA ASP A 23 3.83 -21.80 24.99
C ASP A 23 3.57 -21.65 23.48
N LYS A 24 3.01 -22.68 22.84
CA LYS A 24 2.63 -22.60 21.42
C LYS A 24 1.54 -21.58 21.15
N LEU A 25 0.60 -21.40 22.08
CA LEU A 25 -0.43 -20.37 21.99
C LEU A 25 0.17 -18.96 22.13
N ARG A 26 1.10 -18.78 23.08
CA ARG A 26 1.85 -17.54 23.25
C ARG A 26 2.64 -17.20 21.99
N ASP A 27 3.38 -18.17 21.45
CA ASP A 27 4.14 -18.00 20.21
C ASP A 27 3.23 -17.67 19.03
N LEU A 28 2.07 -18.33 18.93
CA LEU A 28 1.07 -18.04 17.90
C LEU A 28 0.55 -16.60 18.00
N LEU A 29 0.20 -16.14 19.21
CA LEU A 29 -0.29 -14.78 19.42
C LEU A 29 0.79 -13.73 19.08
N LEU A 30 2.04 -13.99 19.46
CA LEU A 30 3.18 -13.15 19.10
C LEU A 30 3.43 -13.14 17.58
N ASN A 31 3.27 -14.29 16.91
CA ASN A 31 3.41 -14.39 15.46
C ASN A 31 2.26 -13.72 14.71
N CYS A 32 1.03 -13.79 15.22
CA CYS A 32 -0.11 -13.07 14.67
C CYS A 32 0.13 -11.55 14.74
N TYR A 33 0.66 -11.07 15.87
CA TYR A 33 1.09 -9.68 16.02
C TYR A 33 2.16 -9.34 14.98
N ALA A 34 3.23 -10.14 14.89
CA ALA A 34 4.31 -9.89 13.93
C ALA A 34 3.87 -9.96 12.44
N HIS A 35 2.93 -10.84 12.09
CA HIS A 35 2.43 -10.98 10.72
C HIS A 35 1.51 -9.82 10.32
N ALA A 36 0.66 -9.34 11.23
CA ALA A 36 -0.11 -8.12 11.03
C ALA A 36 0.83 -6.91 10.82
N GLU A 37 1.94 -6.85 11.58
CA GLU A 37 2.96 -5.80 11.46
C GLU A 37 3.84 -5.88 10.20
N ALA A 38 3.91 -7.03 9.52
CA ALA A 38 4.80 -7.24 8.37
C ALA A 38 4.16 -6.88 7.01
N SER A 39 2.88 -6.49 6.98
CA SER A 39 2.17 -6.12 5.76
C SER A 39 2.55 -4.72 5.26
N SER A 40 3.84 -4.45 5.07
CA SER A 40 4.28 -3.21 4.43
C SER A 40 3.78 -3.18 3.00
N ASN A 41 3.14 -2.08 2.58
CA ASN A 41 2.74 -1.93 1.19
C ASN A 41 4.00 -1.92 0.32
N SER A 42 4.18 -2.98 -0.47
CA SER A 42 5.34 -3.13 -1.34
C SER A 42 5.40 -2.00 -2.36
N ILE A 43 6.61 -1.47 -2.58
CA ILE A 43 6.89 -0.47 -3.61
C ILE A 43 6.64 -1.10 -4.98
N ARG A 44 5.92 -0.38 -5.84
CA ARG A 44 5.59 -0.84 -7.19
C ARG A 44 6.67 -0.46 -8.21
N SER A 45 6.90 -1.36 -9.15
CA SER A 45 7.74 -1.14 -10.34
C SER A 45 6.89 -0.82 -11.56
N LYS A 46 7.50 -0.25 -12.61
CA LYS A 46 6.85 0.01 -13.90
C LYS A 46 6.31 -1.29 -14.53
N ASP A 47 6.99 -2.41 -14.33
CA ASP A 47 6.59 -3.74 -14.84
C ASP A 47 5.32 -4.30 -14.15
N SER A 48 4.92 -3.72 -13.02
CA SER A 48 3.72 -4.12 -12.28
C SER A 48 2.43 -3.50 -12.80
N ILE A 49 2.50 -2.67 -13.85
CA ILE A 49 1.32 -2.01 -14.44
C ILE A 49 0.62 -2.97 -15.38
N SER A 50 -0.65 -3.27 -15.07
CA SER A 50 -1.52 -4.03 -15.95
C SER A 50 -1.97 -3.21 -17.17
N LEU A 51 -2.46 -3.88 -18.22
CA LEU A 51 -3.01 -3.20 -19.40
C LEU A 51 -4.20 -2.31 -19.06
N ASP A 52 -5.06 -2.72 -18.12
CA ASP A 52 -6.23 -1.95 -17.72
C ASP A 52 -5.83 -0.70 -16.91
N GLU A 53 -4.82 -0.81 -16.04
CA GLU A 53 -4.23 0.35 -15.38
C GLU A 53 -3.58 1.30 -16.39
N LYS A 54 -2.88 0.78 -17.40
CA LYS A 54 -2.33 1.62 -18.47
C LYS A 54 -3.42 2.38 -19.22
N ARG A 55 -4.57 1.76 -19.48
CA ARG A 55 -5.74 2.42 -20.10
C ARG A 55 -6.38 3.46 -19.19
N GLU A 56 -6.44 3.19 -17.89
CA GLU A 56 -6.88 4.16 -16.87
C GLU A 56 -5.96 5.38 -16.86
N ILE A 57 -4.65 5.17 -16.76
CA ILE A 57 -3.64 6.23 -16.80
C ILE A 57 -3.82 7.06 -18.08
N GLN A 58 -3.91 6.44 -19.25
CA GLN A 58 -4.17 7.17 -20.49
C GLN A 58 -5.45 8.01 -20.43
N ARG A 59 -6.54 7.48 -19.86
CA ARG A 59 -7.82 8.20 -19.80
C ARG A 59 -7.70 9.47 -18.96
N GLN A 60 -6.90 9.44 -17.90
CA GLN A 60 -6.64 10.61 -17.05
C GLN A 60 -5.89 11.71 -17.82
N HIS A 61 -5.08 11.32 -18.80
CA HIS A 61 -4.31 12.21 -19.67
C HIS A 61 -4.91 12.37 -21.08
N ALA A 62 -6.20 12.06 -21.27
CA ALA A 62 -6.81 12.08 -22.61
C ALA A 62 -6.88 13.48 -23.24
N MET A 63 -6.87 14.53 -22.41
CA MET A 63 -6.91 15.93 -22.83
C MET A 63 -5.54 16.62 -22.81
N ASP A 64 -4.49 15.87 -22.45
CA ASP A 64 -3.14 16.41 -22.44
C ASP A 64 -2.69 16.72 -23.88
N PRO A 65 -1.93 17.80 -24.09
CA PRO A 65 -1.48 18.17 -25.41
C PRO A 65 -0.55 17.09 -25.98
N LEU A 66 -0.76 16.77 -27.25
CA LEU A 66 0.13 15.87 -27.95
C LEU A 66 1.46 16.55 -28.25
N PRO A 67 2.58 15.81 -28.23
CA PRO A 67 3.85 16.31 -28.72
C PRO A 67 3.74 16.74 -30.20
N GLU A 68 4.64 17.62 -30.61
CA GLU A 68 4.67 18.08 -32.00
C GLU A 68 4.81 16.89 -32.96
N GLY A 69 3.96 16.91 -33.98
CA GLY A 69 3.91 15.87 -35.00
C GLY A 69 3.19 14.59 -34.65
N TYR A 70 2.42 14.61 -33.55
CA TYR A 70 1.42 13.60 -33.26
C TYR A 70 0.00 14.12 -33.45
N MET A 71 -0.89 13.23 -33.86
CA MET A 71 -2.32 13.48 -34.00
C MET A 71 -3.13 12.34 -33.40
N PHE A 72 -4.39 12.63 -33.07
CA PHE A 72 -5.36 11.63 -32.60
C PHE A 72 -6.62 11.69 -33.48
N ASP A 73 -7.07 10.56 -34.01
CA ASP A 73 -8.24 10.46 -34.92
C ASP A 73 -9.53 10.12 -34.19
N GLY A 74 -9.50 10.06 -32.85
CA GLY A 74 -10.61 9.57 -32.04
C GLY A 74 -10.49 8.10 -31.64
N THR A 75 -9.56 7.34 -32.24
CA THR A 75 -9.34 5.93 -31.91
C THR A 75 -7.86 5.61 -31.62
N ASN A 76 -6.92 6.14 -32.41
CA ASN A 76 -5.48 5.87 -32.30
C ASN A 76 -4.67 7.15 -32.44
N TYR A 77 -3.39 7.06 -32.07
CA TYR A 77 -2.42 8.11 -32.25
C TYR A 77 -1.57 7.85 -33.50
N PHE A 78 -1.19 8.91 -34.20
CA PHE A 78 -0.36 8.83 -35.40
C PHE A 78 0.76 9.83 -35.34
N ASP A 79 1.90 9.48 -35.94
CA ASP A 79 2.96 10.43 -36.26
C ASP A 79 2.91 10.85 -37.74
N PHE A 80 3.64 11.92 -38.09
CA PHE A 80 3.76 12.38 -39.48
C PHE A 80 4.44 11.37 -40.43
N PHE A 81 5.13 10.37 -39.91
CA PHE A 81 5.80 9.33 -40.69
C PHE A 81 4.87 8.13 -40.97
N GLY A 82 3.62 8.18 -40.50
CA GLY A 82 2.62 7.13 -40.69
C GLY A 82 2.65 6.03 -39.63
N GLY A 83 3.39 6.20 -38.54
CA GLY A 83 3.34 5.33 -37.37
C GLY A 83 1.96 5.42 -36.71
N ARG A 84 1.45 4.28 -36.23
CA ARG A 84 0.15 4.17 -35.54
C ARG A 84 0.33 3.54 -34.18
N TYR A 85 -0.22 4.16 -33.16
CA TYR A 85 -0.04 3.78 -31.77
C TYR A 85 -1.40 3.68 -31.06
N GLU A 86 -1.58 2.61 -30.28
CA GLU A 86 -2.76 2.43 -29.43
C GLU A 86 -2.76 3.44 -28.26
N PHE A 87 -1.57 3.80 -27.78
CA PHE A 87 -1.39 4.62 -26.58
C PHE A 87 -0.82 6.01 -26.88
N HIS A 88 -1.10 6.95 -25.97
CA HIS A 88 -0.56 8.30 -26.01
C HIS A 88 0.98 8.25 -26.13
N PRO A 89 1.62 9.12 -26.95
CA PRO A 89 3.08 9.10 -27.14
C PRO A 89 3.88 9.23 -25.82
N CYS A 90 3.34 9.99 -24.87
CA CYS A 90 3.91 10.18 -23.53
C CYS A 90 3.49 9.13 -22.49
N ILE A 91 2.86 8.01 -22.88
CA ILE A 91 2.32 7.01 -21.93
C ILE A 91 3.39 6.47 -20.96
N ALA A 92 4.64 6.35 -21.41
CA ALA A 92 5.75 5.92 -20.55
C ALA A 92 6.03 6.92 -19.41
N GLN A 93 5.96 8.22 -19.70
CA GLN A 93 6.10 9.28 -18.71
C GLN A 93 4.92 9.27 -17.74
N PHE A 94 3.69 9.15 -18.24
CA PHE A 94 2.50 9.09 -17.38
C PHE A 94 2.53 7.90 -16.42
N ILE A 95 3.02 6.74 -16.88
CA ILE A 95 3.24 5.57 -16.03
C ILE A 95 4.28 5.86 -14.93
N GLU A 96 5.36 6.57 -15.27
CA GLU A 96 6.40 6.93 -14.31
C GLU A 96 5.90 7.91 -13.25
N GLU A 97 5.16 8.93 -13.64
CA GLU A 97 4.51 9.88 -12.74
C GLU A 97 3.51 9.16 -11.82
N TYR A 98 2.68 8.27 -12.38
CA TYR A 98 1.74 7.45 -11.60
C TYR A 98 2.45 6.56 -10.57
N ILE A 99 3.48 5.81 -10.99
CA ILE A 99 4.24 4.93 -10.09
C ILE A 99 4.93 5.75 -9.00
N THR A 100 5.43 6.93 -9.33
CA THR A 100 6.09 7.84 -8.37
C THR A 100 5.08 8.29 -7.32
N ALA A 101 3.92 8.81 -7.74
CA ALA A 101 2.87 9.24 -6.82
C ALA A 101 2.37 8.11 -5.90
N VAL A 102 2.12 6.92 -6.46
CA VAL A 102 1.70 5.73 -5.68
C VAL A 102 2.76 5.30 -4.68
N ASN A 103 4.03 5.33 -5.07
CA ASN A 103 5.12 4.94 -4.19
C ASN A 103 5.42 5.99 -3.12
N GLU A 104 5.23 7.28 -3.39
CA GLU A 104 5.32 8.34 -2.39
C GLU A 104 4.23 8.20 -1.33
N ASP A 105 2.98 7.99 -1.75
CA ASP A 105 1.86 7.73 -0.84
C ASP A 105 2.11 6.50 0.05
N ARG A 106 2.63 5.42 -0.54
CA ARG A 106 3.02 4.21 0.20
C ARG A 106 4.19 4.43 1.14
N LYS A 107 5.20 5.22 0.76
CA LYS A 107 6.30 5.57 1.66
C LYS A 107 5.79 6.35 2.87
N ALA A 108 4.91 7.33 2.65
CA ALA A 108 4.31 8.10 3.74
C ALA A 108 3.49 7.21 4.68
N THR A 109 2.69 6.31 4.11
CA THR A 109 1.88 5.36 4.88
C THR A 109 2.75 4.35 5.64
N ASN A 110 3.78 3.80 5.00
CA ASN A 110 4.71 2.86 5.63
C ASN A 110 5.54 3.52 6.73
N LEU A 111 5.94 4.79 6.57
CA LEU A 111 6.65 5.54 7.61
C LEU A 111 5.76 5.76 8.83
N LYS A 112 4.52 6.18 8.64
CA LYS A 112 3.57 6.33 9.75
C LYS A 112 3.31 5.01 10.47
N ALA A 113 3.11 3.92 9.72
CA ALA A 113 2.94 2.60 10.28
C ALA A 113 4.19 2.15 11.06
N LEU A 114 5.39 2.53 10.61
CA LEU A 114 6.65 2.28 11.31
C LEU A 114 6.75 3.04 12.65
N GLU A 115 6.37 4.31 12.67
CA GLU A 115 6.37 5.12 13.90
C GLU A 115 5.36 4.58 14.93
N GLU A 116 4.15 4.23 14.49
CA GLU A 116 3.13 3.59 15.33
C GLU A 116 3.63 2.25 15.88
N ARG A 117 4.32 1.46 15.05
CA ARG A 117 4.96 0.20 15.45
C ARG A 117 6.02 0.41 16.53
N GLU A 118 6.93 1.37 16.35
CA GLU A 118 7.98 1.64 17.34
C GLU A 118 7.40 2.07 18.69
N SER A 119 6.34 2.89 18.67
CA SER A 119 5.60 3.29 19.86
C SER A 119 4.96 2.09 20.58
N GLN A 120 4.27 1.21 19.84
CA GLN A 120 3.64 0.01 20.39
C GLN A 120 4.66 -0.99 20.94
N GLN A 121 5.78 -1.23 20.24
CA GLN A 121 6.84 -2.11 20.71
C GLN A 121 7.52 -1.58 21.98
N SER A 122 7.72 -0.25 22.08
CA SER A 122 8.23 0.39 23.29
C SER A 122 7.29 0.16 24.48
N PHE A 123 5.98 0.33 24.28
CA PHE A 123 4.96 0.07 25.30
C PHE A 123 4.97 -1.39 25.79
N VAL A 124 5.01 -2.36 24.87
CA VAL A 124 5.04 -3.79 25.23
C VAL A 124 6.31 -4.13 26.02
N LYS A 125 7.48 -3.60 25.64
CA LYS A 125 8.74 -3.82 26.38
C LYS A 125 8.74 -3.25 27.79
N GLN A 126 7.95 -2.22 28.07
CA GLN A 126 7.82 -1.66 29.42
C GLN A 126 6.90 -2.50 30.33
N LEU A 127 6.09 -3.39 29.75
CA LEU A 127 5.13 -4.23 30.48
C LEU A 127 5.67 -5.63 30.84
N VAL A 128 6.79 -6.04 30.24
CA VAL A 128 7.46 -7.34 30.47
C VAL A 128 8.69 -7.14 31.35
#